data_AF-A0A5N7MW28-F1
#
_entry.id   AF-A0A5N7MW28-F1
#
_cell.length_a   1.000
_cell.length_b   1.000
_cell.length_c   1.000
_cell.angle_alpha   90.00
_cell.angle_beta   90.00
_cell.angle_gamma   90.00
#
_symmetry.space_group_name_H-M   'P 1'
#
loop_
_entity.id
_entity.type
_entity.pdbx_description
1 polymer ?
#
loop_
_entity_poly.entity_id
_entity_poly.type
_entity_poly.pdbx_seq_one_letter_code
_entity_poly.pdbx_strand_id
1 'polypeptide(L)'
;MGQAQPKSLPDYDTVEFHVTLHPKQLTAFDTPATEVLFGGAAGGRKSFLMRVAAVTWCIAIPGLQVYLFRRVREDLLKNHMEGPKGFRAMLAHMVNAGCCDIIENEIRFPNGSKIYLCHCKDPKDVYKYQGAEIHVLLIDELTHFLEDMYRFLRNRVRMVGLSLPPVLARRFPRILCSANPGNVGHLWVKETWISGHEPLTIEPQHDSEGGMLRQYIPARLDDNPSLQEDDPGYEARLSGLGSAALVKAMRDGDWDIVEGAYFAEWSNKRHVVQPFEIPKDWTRFIAVDWGSYRPFSVGWYAVVGEDTLIPGTNYHMPRGSLLRYREWYGVQTDPITGKPKANVGIKLDVKEFARGIKARSIPDTSDGIKYAYVVVDP
;
A
#
# COMPACT_ATOMS: atom_id res chain seq x y z
N MET A 1 66.21 20.09 -2.69
CA MET A 1 64.75 19.90 -2.77
C MET A 1 64.41 18.64 -1.99
N GLY A 2 63.94 18.79 -0.75
CA GLY A 2 63.57 17.64 0.09
C GLY A 2 62.23 17.07 -0.38
N GLN A 3 62.22 15.80 -0.77
CA GLN A 3 60.99 15.05 -1.00
C GLN A 3 60.31 14.84 0.36
N ALA A 4 59.11 15.40 0.51
CA ALA A 4 58.26 15.14 1.66
C ALA A 4 57.87 13.66 1.64
N GLN A 5 58.26 12.92 2.68
CA GLN A 5 57.72 11.59 2.93
C GLN A 5 56.19 11.69 3.11
N PRO A 6 55.40 10.76 2.56
CA PRO A 6 53.98 10.71 2.84
C PRO A 6 53.80 10.50 4.35
N LYS A 7 53.08 11.42 4.99
CA LYS A 7 52.63 11.24 6.38
C LYS A 7 51.85 9.92 6.44
N SER A 8 52.25 9.02 7.34
CA SER A 8 51.43 7.87 7.72
C SER A 8 50.03 8.37 8.05
N LEU A 9 49.01 7.77 7.43
CA LEU A 9 47.62 7.99 7.80
C LEU A 9 47.49 7.66 9.30
N PRO A 10 46.88 8.53 10.11
CA PRO A 10 46.64 8.21 11.52
C PRO A 10 45.81 6.93 11.61
N ASP A 11 46.05 6.12 12.66
CA ASP A 11 45.16 5.02 13.05
C ASP A 11 43.77 5.62 13.30
N TYR A 12 42.88 5.49 12.31
CA TYR A 12 41.47 5.79 12.52
C TYR A 12 40.89 4.56 13.22
N ASP A 13 40.44 4.72 14.46
CA ASP A 13 39.52 3.77 15.08
C ASP A 13 38.39 3.50 14.09
N THR A 14 38.27 2.25 13.64
CA THR A 14 37.24 1.87 12.69
C THR A 14 35.90 1.95 13.40
N VAL A 15 35.01 2.84 12.94
CA VAL A 15 33.66 2.98 13.50
C VAL A 15 32.74 1.98 12.80
N GLU A 16 32.29 0.97 13.54
CA GLU A 16 31.45 -0.10 13.01
C GLU A 16 29.96 0.21 13.23
N PHE A 17 29.15 -0.03 12.19
CA PHE A 17 27.69 0.04 12.25
C PHE A 17 27.10 -1.37 12.33
N HIS A 18 26.85 -1.86 13.55
CA HIS A 18 26.31 -3.19 13.78
C HIS A 18 24.79 -3.21 13.78
N VAL A 19 24.21 -3.99 12.86
CA VAL A 19 22.77 -4.24 12.79
C VAL A 19 22.50 -5.68 12.40
N THR A 20 21.44 -6.26 12.96
CA THR A 20 20.98 -7.60 12.62
C THR A 20 19.60 -7.49 11.99
N LEU A 21 19.47 -7.98 10.77
CA LEU A 21 18.20 -8.09 10.06
C LEU A 21 17.72 -9.54 10.11
N HIS A 22 16.42 -9.74 10.34
CA HIS A 22 15.80 -11.05 10.23
C HIS A 22 15.73 -11.49 8.76
N PRO A 23 15.57 -12.80 8.47
CA PRO A 23 15.63 -13.33 7.10
C PRO A 23 14.69 -12.63 6.09
N LYS A 24 13.47 -12.29 6.51
CA LYS A 24 12.52 -11.57 5.64
C LYS A 24 12.94 -10.12 5.38
N GLN A 25 13.53 -9.46 6.38
CA GLN A 25 14.07 -8.12 6.21
C GLN A 25 15.29 -8.12 5.28
N LEU A 26 16.15 -9.15 5.38
CA LEU A 26 17.25 -9.36 4.42
C LEU A 26 16.72 -9.57 3.01
N THR A 27 15.66 -10.36 2.84
CA THR A 27 15.02 -10.55 1.53
C THR A 27 14.60 -9.21 0.90
N ALA A 28 13.99 -8.32 1.70
CA ALA A 28 13.60 -6.99 1.25
C ALA A 28 14.76 -6.01 1.07
N PHE A 29 15.84 -6.15 1.84
CA PHE A 29 17.06 -5.37 1.68
C PHE A 29 17.82 -5.75 0.39
N ASP A 30 17.96 -7.05 0.13
CA ASP A 30 18.81 -7.58 -0.94
C ASP A 30 18.12 -7.76 -2.29
N THR A 31 16.78 -7.70 -2.34
CA THR A 31 16.06 -7.89 -3.61
C THR A 31 16.55 -6.94 -4.72
N PRO A 32 16.65 -7.40 -5.98
CA PRO A 32 16.98 -6.53 -7.11
C PRO A 32 15.80 -5.66 -7.58
N ALA A 33 14.57 -5.88 -7.07
CA ALA A 33 13.40 -5.09 -7.43
C ALA A 33 13.59 -3.59 -7.08
N THR A 34 13.22 -2.68 -7.98
CA THR A 34 13.42 -1.24 -7.79
C THR A 34 12.22 -0.54 -7.16
N GLU A 35 11.06 -1.20 -7.08
CA GLU A 35 9.84 -0.74 -6.41
C GLU A 35 9.28 -1.83 -5.48
N VAL A 36 9.58 -1.73 -4.18
CA VAL A 36 9.31 -2.80 -3.21
C VAL A 36 8.25 -2.39 -2.21
N LEU A 37 7.26 -3.26 -1.97
CA LEU A 37 6.40 -3.19 -0.80
C LEU A 37 6.78 -4.30 0.18
N PHE A 38 7.39 -3.94 1.31
CA PHE A 38 7.55 -4.85 2.45
C PHE A 38 6.41 -4.60 3.43
N GLY A 39 5.30 -5.33 3.31
CA GLY A 39 4.03 -5.00 3.97
C GLY A 39 3.24 -6.22 4.43
N GLY A 40 2.26 -6.03 5.31
CA GLY A 40 1.47 -7.11 5.89
C GLY A 40 1.15 -6.85 7.36
N ALA A 41 1.46 -7.82 8.22
CA ALA A 41 1.14 -7.76 9.64
C ALA A 41 1.89 -6.64 10.39
N ALA A 42 1.27 -6.14 11.45
CA ALA A 42 1.92 -5.37 12.50
C ALA A 42 3.03 -6.18 13.18
N GLY A 43 4.00 -5.50 13.78
CA GLY A 43 5.10 -6.16 14.48
C GLY A 43 6.22 -6.73 13.61
N GLY A 44 6.10 -6.81 12.28
CA GLY A 44 7.15 -7.34 11.39
C GLY A 44 8.44 -6.51 11.20
N ARG A 45 8.74 -5.55 12.11
CA ARG A 45 9.93 -4.65 12.07
C ARG A 45 10.19 -3.93 10.73
N LYS A 46 9.13 -3.58 10.00
CA LYS A 46 9.21 -2.89 8.69
C LYS A 46 9.92 -1.54 8.75
N SER A 47 9.54 -0.67 9.70
CA SER A 47 10.15 0.65 9.87
C SER A 47 11.61 0.56 10.33
N PHE A 48 12.00 -0.51 11.04
CA PHE A 48 13.40 -0.76 11.40
C PHE A 48 14.25 -1.07 10.17
N LEU A 49 13.76 -1.93 9.27
CA LEU A 49 14.44 -2.22 8.00
C LEU A 49 14.68 -0.93 7.20
N MET A 50 13.69 -0.04 7.10
CA MET A 50 13.87 1.23 6.38
C MET A 50 15.01 2.08 6.94
N ARG A 51 15.13 2.17 8.27
CA ARG A 51 16.22 2.92 8.92
C ARG A 51 17.58 2.28 8.63
N VAL A 52 17.67 0.97 8.78
CA VAL A 52 18.88 0.21 8.45
C VAL A 52 19.26 0.41 6.98
N ALA A 53 18.30 0.27 6.07
CA ALA A 53 18.53 0.41 4.64
C ALA A 53 19.04 1.82 4.28
N ALA A 54 18.40 2.86 4.82
CA ALA A 54 18.81 4.25 4.62
C ALA A 54 20.26 4.49 5.04
N VAL A 55 20.63 4.05 6.25
CA VAL A 55 21.99 4.24 6.79
C VAL A 55 23.00 3.44 5.99
N THR A 56 22.76 2.16 5.76
CA THR A 56 23.68 1.28 5.03
C THR A 56 23.92 1.78 3.61
N TRP A 57 22.88 2.23 2.90
CA TRP A 57 23.05 2.76 1.54
C TRP A 57 23.74 4.14 1.54
N CYS A 58 23.47 5.02 2.51
CA CYS A 58 24.18 6.29 2.64
C CYS A 58 25.67 6.11 2.93
N ILE A 59 26.05 5.10 3.72
CA ILE A 59 27.46 4.73 3.96
C ILE A 59 28.09 4.19 2.67
N ALA A 60 27.40 3.28 1.96
CA ALA A 60 27.95 2.56 0.82
C ALA A 60 28.02 3.37 -0.49
N ILE A 61 27.13 4.35 -0.69
CA ILE A 61 27.01 5.11 -1.94
C ILE A 61 27.29 6.58 -1.62
N PRO A 62 28.46 7.13 -1.98
CA PRO A 62 28.76 8.55 -1.79
C PRO A 62 27.77 9.47 -2.50
N GLY A 63 27.33 10.56 -1.85
CA GLY A 63 26.38 11.52 -2.42
C GLY A 63 24.92 11.05 -2.54
N LEU A 64 24.56 9.89 -1.97
CA LEU A 64 23.20 9.36 -2.03
C LEU A 64 22.20 10.25 -1.29
N GLN A 65 21.02 10.46 -1.88
CA GLN A 65 19.96 11.31 -1.31
C GLN A 65 18.74 10.43 -1.05
N VAL A 66 18.54 10.04 0.21
CA VAL A 66 17.44 9.20 0.67
C VAL A 66 16.34 10.09 1.24
N TYR A 67 15.09 9.87 0.84
CA TYR A 67 13.93 10.59 1.38
C TYR A 67 13.02 9.60 2.09
N LEU A 68 12.88 9.76 3.41
CA LEU A 68 12.04 8.94 4.25
C LEU A 68 10.77 9.70 4.64
N PHE A 69 9.63 9.19 4.20
CA PHE A 69 8.32 9.78 4.40
C PHE A 69 7.47 9.01 5.39
N ARG A 70 6.74 9.76 6.22
CA ARG A 70 5.44 9.35 6.79
C ARG A 70 4.42 10.43 6.48
N ARG A 71 3.12 10.10 6.58
CA ARG A 71 2.06 11.06 6.28
C ARG A 71 2.14 12.29 7.19
N VAL A 72 2.28 12.07 8.50
CA VAL A 72 2.30 13.10 9.53
C VAL A 72 3.71 13.24 10.11
N ARG A 73 4.20 14.49 10.26
CA ARG A 73 5.53 14.81 10.78
C ARG A 73 5.78 14.26 12.18
N GLU A 74 4.80 14.38 13.07
CA GLU A 74 4.96 13.92 14.45
C GLU A 74 5.14 12.41 14.53
N ASP A 75 4.41 11.65 13.71
CA ASP A 75 4.56 10.19 13.63
C ASP A 75 5.92 9.79 13.06
N LEU A 76 6.43 10.56 12.08
CA LEU A 76 7.79 10.40 11.55
C LEU A 76 8.83 10.51 12.66
N LEU A 77 8.77 11.58 13.46
CA LEU A 77 9.73 11.81 14.53
C LEU A 77 9.62 10.74 15.61
N LYS A 78 8.40 10.43 16.07
CA LYS A 78 8.17 9.42 17.11
C LYS A 78 8.64 8.03 16.70
N ASN A 79 8.37 7.60 15.46
CA ASN A 79 8.74 6.24 15.01
C ASN A 79 10.21 6.15 14.58
N HIS A 80 10.71 7.14 13.82
CA HIS A 80 12.04 7.03 13.22
C HIS A 80 13.15 7.71 13.97
N MET A 81 12.90 8.75 14.77
CA MET A 81 13.96 9.46 15.50
C MET A 81 14.11 8.98 16.94
N GLU A 82 12.99 8.77 17.62
CA GLU A 82 12.96 8.45 19.05
C GLU A 82 12.94 6.94 19.35
N GLY A 83 13.17 6.62 20.63
CA GLY A 83 13.09 5.27 21.16
C GLY A 83 14.34 4.41 20.93
N PRO A 84 14.39 3.18 21.51
CA PRO A 84 15.60 2.35 21.54
C PRO A 84 16.12 1.91 20.17
N LYS A 85 15.27 1.97 19.13
CA LYS A 85 15.59 1.56 17.76
C LYS A 85 15.39 2.70 16.75
N GLY A 86 15.20 3.94 17.21
CA GLY A 86 15.16 5.13 16.38
C GLY A 86 16.56 5.59 15.96
N PHE A 87 16.66 6.52 15.01
CA PHE A 87 17.93 7.01 14.47
C PHE A 87 18.84 7.60 15.54
N ARG A 88 18.32 8.31 16.55
CA ARG A 88 19.17 8.88 17.61
C ARG A 88 19.90 7.80 18.40
N ALA A 89 19.21 6.72 18.77
CA ALA A 89 19.82 5.58 19.45
C ALA A 89 20.72 4.78 18.50
N MET A 90 20.24 4.50 17.29
CA MET A 90 20.95 3.72 16.27
C MET A 90 22.27 4.37 15.83
N LEU A 91 22.34 5.70 15.78
CA LEU A 91 23.49 6.45 15.29
C LEU A 91 24.31 7.11 16.39
N ALA A 92 23.96 6.94 17.67
CA ALA A 92 24.63 7.65 18.78
C ALA A 92 26.16 7.53 18.75
N HIS A 93 26.68 6.32 18.55
CA HIS A 93 28.12 6.08 18.45
C HIS A 93 28.74 6.74 17.21
N MET A 94 28.05 6.67 16.06
CA MET A 94 28.51 7.30 14.82
C MET A 94 28.52 8.82 14.92
N VAL A 95 27.53 9.43 15.59
CA VAL A 95 27.48 10.87 15.84
C VAL A 95 28.62 11.29 16.75
N ASN A 96 28.86 10.57 17.85
CA ASN A 96 29.97 10.87 18.77
C ASN A 96 31.34 10.75 18.10
N ALA A 97 31.47 9.85 17.11
CA ALA A 97 32.69 9.67 16.33
C ALA A 97 32.79 10.63 15.12
N GLY A 98 31.82 11.52 14.89
CA GLY A 98 31.80 12.43 13.75
C GLY A 98 31.58 11.74 12.39
N CYS A 99 31.02 10.52 12.37
CA CYS A 99 30.72 9.78 11.15
C CYS A 99 29.35 10.11 10.55
N CYS A 100 28.50 10.84 11.29
CA CYS A 100 27.30 11.48 10.76
C CYS A 100 26.80 12.58 11.71
N ASP A 101 25.99 13.48 11.18
CA ASP A 101 25.31 14.53 11.97
C ASP A 101 23.80 14.41 11.82
N ILE A 102 23.06 14.57 12.92
CA ILE A 102 21.60 14.69 12.91
C ILE A 102 21.24 16.17 13.08
N ILE A 103 20.76 16.81 12.02
CA ILE A 103 20.49 18.25 11.97
C ILE A 103 19.05 18.48 11.52
N GLU A 104 18.21 18.97 12.43
CA GLU A 104 16.79 19.21 12.20
C GLU A 104 16.05 17.98 11.61
N ASN A 105 15.85 17.97 10.29
CA ASN A 105 15.14 16.96 9.53
C ASN A 105 16.08 16.18 8.59
N GLU A 106 17.38 16.23 8.84
CA GLU A 106 18.39 15.59 8.01
C GLU A 106 19.37 14.77 8.85
N ILE A 107 19.83 13.66 8.28
CA ILE A 107 21.00 12.93 8.76
C ILE A 107 22.05 13.03 7.65
N ARG A 108 23.20 13.63 7.96
CA ARG A 108 24.25 13.94 6.98
C ARG A 108 25.48 13.06 7.22
N PHE A 109 26.08 12.59 6.13
CA PHE A 109 27.26 11.75 6.17
C PHE A 109 28.46 12.48 5.53
N PRO A 110 29.71 12.22 5.97
CA PRO A 110 30.91 12.88 5.42
C PRO A 110 31.13 12.66 3.91
N ASN A 111 30.59 11.58 3.34
CA ASN A 111 30.67 11.27 1.92
C ASN A 111 29.63 12.04 1.05
N GLY A 112 28.95 13.03 1.63
CA GLY A 112 27.93 13.85 0.96
C GLY A 112 26.54 13.22 0.91
N SER A 113 26.38 11.99 1.39
CA SER A 113 25.08 11.33 1.47
C SER A 113 24.19 11.94 2.55
N LYS A 114 22.88 11.91 2.33
CA LYS A 114 21.87 12.46 3.25
C LYS A 114 20.63 11.59 3.33
N ILE A 115 20.05 11.54 4.52
CA ILE A 115 18.69 11.05 4.76
C ILE A 115 17.81 12.25 5.14
N TYR A 116 16.84 12.57 4.31
CA TYR A 116 15.82 13.59 4.55
C TYR A 116 14.61 12.98 5.23
N LEU A 117 14.20 13.56 6.36
CA LEU A 117 13.02 13.21 7.12
C LEU A 117 11.85 14.06 6.65
N CYS A 118 10.99 13.47 5.84
CA CYS A 118 9.97 14.14 5.07
C CYS A 118 8.55 13.75 5.51
N HIS A 119 7.59 14.65 5.27
CA HIS A 119 6.19 14.37 5.52
C HIS A 119 5.32 15.06 4.49
N CYS A 120 4.14 14.49 4.28
CA CYS A 120 3.18 15.00 3.31
C CYS A 120 1.79 14.89 3.92
N LYS A 121 1.40 15.84 4.78
CA LYS A 121 0.15 15.73 5.54
C LYS A 121 -1.02 15.92 4.59
N ASP A 122 -0.98 16.99 3.81
CA ASP A 122 -2.03 17.34 2.85
C ASP A 122 -1.60 16.95 1.43
N PRO A 123 -2.55 16.66 0.51
CA PRO A 123 -2.20 16.31 -0.87
C PRO A 123 -1.33 17.37 -1.57
N LYS A 124 -1.53 18.65 -1.27
CA LYS A 124 -0.73 19.77 -1.82
C LYS A 124 0.74 19.78 -1.36
N ASP A 125 1.07 19.09 -0.26
CA ASP A 125 2.44 19.09 0.26
C ASP A 125 3.42 18.42 -0.69
N VAL A 126 2.94 17.57 -1.63
CA VAL A 126 3.79 16.92 -2.64
C VAL A 126 4.53 17.95 -3.50
N TYR A 127 3.95 19.13 -3.72
CA TYR A 127 4.56 20.19 -4.54
C TYR A 127 5.82 20.79 -3.92
N LYS A 128 6.04 20.63 -2.60
CA LYS A 128 7.33 20.97 -1.96
C LYS A 128 8.49 20.15 -2.54
N TYR A 129 8.19 19.01 -3.13
CA TYR A 129 9.15 18.06 -3.70
C TYR A 129 9.17 18.09 -5.22
N GLN A 130 8.52 19.07 -5.86
CA GLN A 130 8.46 19.15 -7.32
C GLN A 130 9.85 19.19 -7.98
N GLY A 131 10.80 19.91 -7.36
CA GLY A 131 12.20 19.99 -7.81
C GLY A 131 13.13 18.97 -7.16
N ALA A 132 12.65 18.14 -6.23
CA ALA A 132 13.51 17.23 -5.47
C ALA A 132 14.12 16.15 -6.37
N GLU A 133 15.38 15.82 -6.11
CA GLU A 133 16.06 14.65 -6.66
C GLU A 133 16.12 13.55 -5.61
N ILE A 134 15.36 12.48 -5.85
CA ILE A 134 15.21 11.39 -4.88
C ILE A 134 15.92 10.15 -5.43
N HIS A 135 17.07 9.80 -4.87
CA HIS A 135 17.79 8.57 -5.26
C HIS A 135 17.14 7.33 -4.65
N VAL A 136 16.68 7.47 -3.42
CA VAL A 136 15.94 6.43 -2.68
C VAL A 136 14.70 7.05 -2.05
N LEU A 137 13.53 6.51 -2.36
CA LEU A 137 12.26 6.88 -1.75
C LEU A 137 11.84 5.80 -0.75
N LEU A 138 11.75 6.18 0.52
CA LEU A 138 11.22 5.33 1.58
C LEU A 138 9.88 5.91 2.04
N ILE A 139 8.81 5.11 2.02
CA ILE A 139 7.50 5.53 2.52
C ILE A 139 7.02 4.52 3.55
N ASP A 140 7.00 4.94 4.81
CA ASP A 140 6.49 4.16 5.92
C ASP A 140 4.98 4.39 6.11
N GLU A 141 4.22 3.32 6.33
CA GLU A 141 2.74 3.32 6.35
C GLU A 141 2.15 3.90 5.05
N LEU A 142 2.50 3.30 3.90
CA LEU A 142 2.07 3.72 2.57
C LEU A 142 0.54 3.81 2.46
N THR A 143 -0.19 2.95 3.17
CA THR A 143 -1.66 3.00 3.22
C THR A 143 -2.22 4.28 3.82
N HIS A 144 -1.42 5.13 4.47
CA HIS A 144 -1.87 6.46 4.91
C HIS A 144 -1.80 7.51 3.78
N PHE A 145 -1.19 7.18 2.64
CA PHE A 145 -1.05 8.06 1.48
C PHE A 145 -2.16 7.85 0.45
N LEU A 146 -2.52 8.92 -0.25
CA LEU A 146 -3.35 8.81 -1.45
C LEU A 146 -2.49 8.36 -2.62
N GLU A 147 -3.08 7.64 -3.57
CA GLU A 147 -2.37 7.12 -4.75
C GLU A 147 -1.66 8.23 -5.53
N ASP A 148 -2.32 9.36 -5.78
CA ASP A 148 -1.73 10.48 -6.52
C ASP A 148 -0.48 11.04 -5.83
N MET A 149 -0.45 11.01 -4.50
CA MET A 149 0.73 11.46 -3.74
C MET A 149 1.90 10.49 -3.93
N TYR A 150 1.63 9.19 -3.89
CA TYR A 150 2.62 8.17 -4.18
C TYR A 150 3.16 8.31 -5.61
N ARG A 151 2.26 8.38 -6.60
CA ARG A 151 2.62 8.52 -8.02
C ARG A 151 3.46 9.79 -8.26
N PHE A 152 3.11 10.91 -7.63
CA PHE A 152 3.89 12.15 -7.73
C PHE A 152 5.31 11.98 -7.16
N LEU A 153 5.44 11.44 -5.95
CA LEU A 153 6.74 11.23 -5.30
C LEU A 153 7.59 10.20 -6.07
N ARG A 154 6.99 9.08 -6.51
CA ARG A 154 7.62 8.08 -7.38
C ARG A 154 8.21 8.73 -8.63
N ASN A 155 7.49 9.67 -9.25
CA ASN A 155 7.98 10.36 -10.45
C ASN A 155 9.20 11.26 -10.19
N ARG A 156 9.51 11.60 -8.94
CA ARG A 156 10.76 12.32 -8.57
C ARG A 156 11.95 11.39 -8.38
N VAL A 157 11.71 10.08 -8.35
CA VAL A 157 12.73 9.06 -8.15
C VAL A 157 13.55 8.89 -9.42
N ARG A 158 14.82 9.27 -9.33
CA ARG A 158 15.78 9.23 -10.44
C ARG A 158 17.19 9.17 -9.88
N MET A 159 18.14 8.72 -10.68
CA MET A 159 19.54 8.69 -10.30
C MET A 159 20.39 9.24 -11.44
N VAL A 160 20.90 10.45 -11.26
CA VAL A 160 21.72 11.14 -12.26
C VAL A 160 23.06 11.50 -11.62
N GLY A 161 24.17 11.19 -12.30
CA GLY A 161 25.51 11.63 -11.86
C GLY A 161 26.08 10.90 -10.64
N LEU A 162 25.54 9.73 -10.25
CA LEU A 162 26.06 8.89 -9.17
C LEU A 162 26.64 7.57 -9.70
N SER A 163 27.81 7.20 -9.19
CA SER A 163 28.41 5.88 -9.43
C SER A 163 28.02 4.92 -8.32
N LEU A 164 27.41 3.80 -8.70
CA LEU A 164 27.05 2.73 -7.78
C LEU A 164 28.22 1.75 -7.60
N PRO A 165 28.45 1.23 -6.38
CA PRO A 165 29.29 0.06 -6.18
C PRO A 165 28.78 -1.12 -7.03
N PRO A 166 29.65 -1.95 -7.64
CA PRO A 166 29.24 -3.05 -8.52
C PRO A 166 28.21 -4.01 -7.91
N VAL A 167 28.33 -4.28 -6.61
CA VAL A 167 27.40 -5.17 -5.87
C VAL A 167 25.98 -4.61 -5.77
N LEU A 168 25.82 -3.28 -5.90
CA LEU A 168 24.55 -2.56 -5.87
C LEU A 168 24.06 -2.14 -7.26
N ALA A 169 24.80 -2.49 -8.32
CA ALA A 169 24.44 -2.15 -9.68
C ALA A 169 23.03 -2.68 -10.03
N ARG A 170 22.26 -1.88 -10.78
CA ARG A 170 20.89 -2.19 -11.23
C ARG A 170 19.83 -2.32 -10.13
N ARG A 171 20.16 -2.02 -8.87
CA ARG A 171 19.18 -1.99 -7.76
C ARG A 171 18.62 -0.60 -7.46
N PHE A 172 19.16 0.44 -8.11
CA PHE A 172 18.84 1.84 -7.90
C PHE A 172 18.52 2.55 -9.23
N PRO A 173 17.73 3.64 -9.24
CA PRO A 173 17.09 4.26 -8.07
C PRO A 173 16.06 3.34 -7.43
N ARG A 174 15.81 3.51 -6.12
CA ARG A 174 15.11 2.51 -5.30
C ARG A 174 13.92 3.10 -4.57
N ILE A 175 12.80 2.38 -4.57
CA ILE A 175 11.64 2.64 -3.73
C ILE A 175 11.46 1.46 -2.79
N LEU A 176 11.34 1.74 -1.50
CA LEU A 176 10.99 0.75 -0.48
C LEU A 176 9.89 1.31 0.40
N CYS A 177 8.71 0.71 0.29
CA CYS A 177 7.52 1.06 1.05
C CYS A 177 7.25 0.02 2.13
N SER A 178 6.62 0.46 3.22
CA SER A 178 6.03 -0.40 4.24
C SER A 178 4.54 -0.10 4.32
N ALA A 179 3.74 -1.09 4.67
CA ALA A 179 2.33 -0.89 4.94
C ALA A 179 1.75 -2.00 5.79
N ASN A 180 0.67 -1.68 6.49
CA ASN A 180 -0.29 -2.66 6.98
C ASN A 180 -1.62 -2.46 6.23
N PRO A 181 -2.43 -3.52 6.05
CA PRO A 181 -3.77 -3.38 5.47
C PRO A 181 -4.61 -2.39 6.27
N GLY A 182 -5.25 -1.46 5.57
CA GLY A 182 -6.18 -0.50 6.17
C GLY A 182 -5.99 0.92 5.68
N ASN A 183 -6.65 1.87 6.32
CA ASN A 183 -6.55 3.31 6.07
C ASN A 183 -6.96 3.75 4.63
N VAL A 184 -6.80 5.04 4.30
CA VAL A 184 -7.31 5.64 3.05
C VAL A 184 -6.71 5.01 1.78
N GLY A 185 -5.51 4.46 1.91
CA GLY A 185 -4.75 3.89 0.81
C GLY A 185 -4.90 2.39 0.64
N HIS A 186 -5.72 1.72 1.47
CA HIS A 186 -5.89 0.27 1.43
C HIS A 186 -6.10 -0.26 0.00
N LEU A 187 -7.11 0.27 -0.70
CA LEU A 187 -7.56 -0.28 -1.97
C LEU A 187 -6.51 -0.14 -3.08
N TRP A 188 -5.92 1.05 -3.24
CA TRP A 188 -4.94 1.27 -4.29
C TRP A 188 -3.63 0.55 -4.02
N VAL A 189 -3.20 0.44 -2.75
CA VAL A 189 -2.01 -0.36 -2.39
C VAL A 189 -2.26 -1.83 -2.69
N LYS A 190 -3.43 -2.35 -2.30
CA LYS A 190 -3.83 -3.72 -2.62
C LYS A 190 -3.81 -3.98 -4.12
N GLU A 191 -4.43 -3.10 -4.90
CA GLU A 191 -4.47 -3.22 -6.36
C GLU A 191 -3.08 -3.12 -7.00
N THR A 192 -2.17 -2.33 -6.43
CA THR A 192 -0.85 -2.07 -7.02
C THR A 192 0.18 -3.17 -6.74
N TRP A 193 0.09 -3.85 -5.59
CA TRP A 193 1.10 -4.82 -5.15
C TRP A 193 0.58 -6.21 -4.79
N ILE A 194 -0.72 -6.39 -4.54
CA ILE A 194 -1.24 -7.65 -3.97
C ILE A 194 -2.21 -8.35 -4.92
N SER A 195 -3.26 -7.67 -5.38
CA SER A 195 -4.29 -8.28 -6.24
C SER A 195 -3.71 -8.68 -7.59
N GLY A 196 -3.69 -9.98 -7.89
CA GLY A 196 -3.18 -10.49 -9.16
C GLY A 196 -1.66 -10.57 -9.26
N HIS A 197 -0.95 -10.35 -8.15
CA HIS A 197 0.50 -10.43 -8.05
C HIS A 197 0.91 -11.57 -7.13
N GLU A 198 1.91 -12.35 -7.53
CA GLU A 198 2.43 -13.43 -6.68
C GLU A 198 3.44 -12.85 -5.66
N PRO A 199 3.25 -13.08 -4.34
CA PRO A 199 4.22 -12.63 -3.35
C PRO A 199 5.63 -13.18 -3.64
N LEU A 200 6.65 -12.36 -3.38
CA LEU A 200 8.08 -12.63 -3.65
C LEU A 200 8.45 -12.70 -5.14
N THR A 201 7.51 -12.59 -6.08
CA THR A 201 7.81 -12.52 -7.52
C THR A 201 8.14 -11.09 -7.93
N ILE A 202 9.16 -10.94 -8.78
CA ILE A 202 9.59 -9.65 -9.33
C ILE A 202 8.97 -9.49 -10.71
N GLU A 203 8.20 -8.43 -10.90
CA GLU A 203 7.44 -8.19 -12.13
C GLU A 203 7.85 -6.86 -12.77
N PRO A 204 8.32 -6.86 -14.04
CA PRO A 204 8.56 -5.64 -14.78
C PRO A 204 7.22 -4.94 -15.07
N GLN A 205 7.09 -3.69 -14.64
CA GLN A 205 5.88 -2.91 -14.86
C GLN A 205 5.90 -2.24 -16.23
N HIS A 206 4.70 -2.02 -16.79
CA HIS A 206 4.54 -1.27 -18.03
C HIS A 206 5.01 0.19 -17.86
N ASP A 207 5.45 0.84 -18.95
CA ASP A 207 5.95 2.22 -18.93
C ASP A 207 4.91 3.21 -18.37
N SER A 208 3.62 2.99 -18.65
CA SER A 208 2.51 3.80 -18.11
C SER A 208 2.38 3.71 -16.58
N GLU A 209 2.93 2.65 -15.98
CA GLU A 209 2.96 2.41 -14.53
C GLU A 209 4.34 2.72 -13.91
N GLY A 210 5.26 3.28 -14.69
CA GLY A 210 6.57 3.76 -14.24
C GLY A 210 7.76 2.88 -14.61
N GLY A 211 7.55 1.73 -15.27
CA GLY A 211 8.64 0.91 -15.81
C GLY A 211 9.58 0.26 -14.77
N MET A 212 9.22 0.28 -13.48
CA MET A 212 10.05 -0.25 -12.41
C MET A 212 9.90 -1.77 -12.25
N LEU A 213 10.86 -2.41 -11.59
CA LEU A 213 10.76 -3.81 -11.18
C LEU A 213 10.01 -3.85 -9.85
N ARG A 214 8.76 -4.30 -9.86
CA ARG A 214 7.90 -4.30 -8.68
C ARG A 214 7.96 -5.64 -7.95
N GLN A 215 7.97 -5.61 -6.62
CA GLN A 215 7.86 -6.81 -5.80
C GLN A 215 7.10 -6.55 -4.51
N TYR A 216 6.20 -7.47 -4.16
CA TYR A 216 5.58 -7.53 -2.84
C TYR A 216 6.27 -8.59 -1.98
N ILE A 217 6.72 -8.19 -0.79
CA ILE A 217 7.33 -9.07 0.20
C ILE A 217 6.44 -9.04 1.45
N PRO A 218 5.71 -10.13 1.74
CA PRO A 218 4.89 -10.21 2.93
C PRO A 218 5.73 -10.12 4.21
N ALA A 219 5.34 -9.24 5.11
CA ALA A 219 5.85 -9.15 6.48
C ALA A 219 4.85 -9.80 7.43
N ARG A 220 5.27 -10.81 8.18
CA ARG A 220 4.45 -11.48 9.22
C ARG A 220 5.03 -11.21 10.61
N LEU A 221 4.23 -11.45 11.64
CA LEU A 221 4.69 -11.39 13.03
C LEU A 221 5.81 -12.42 13.27
N ASP A 222 5.65 -13.62 12.73
CA ASP A 222 6.62 -14.73 12.83
C ASP A 222 7.97 -14.44 12.18
N ASP A 223 8.03 -13.46 11.27
CA ASP A 223 9.30 -13.01 10.67
C ASP A 223 10.15 -12.17 11.66
N ASN A 224 9.62 -11.88 12.86
CA ASN A 224 10.29 -11.12 13.91
C ASN A 224 10.39 -11.94 15.22
N PRO A 225 11.32 -12.90 15.30
CA PRO A 225 11.51 -13.72 16.50
C PRO A 225 11.87 -12.88 17.73
N SER A 226 12.59 -11.78 17.57
CA SER A 226 12.94 -10.91 18.71
C SER A 226 11.72 -10.30 19.39
N LEU A 227 10.59 -10.11 18.72
CA LEU A 227 9.39 -9.58 19.38
C LEU A 227 8.72 -10.61 20.28
N GLN A 228 8.79 -11.89 19.92
CA GLN A 228 8.32 -12.97 20.79
C GLN A 228 9.22 -13.13 22.03
N GLU A 229 10.51 -12.86 21.90
CA GLU A 229 11.47 -12.85 23.01
C GLU A 229 11.32 -11.61 23.90
N ASP A 230 11.32 -10.41 23.30
CA ASP A 230 11.28 -9.12 24.01
C ASP A 230 9.89 -8.84 24.62
N ASP A 231 8.81 -9.33 23.99
CA ASP A 231 7.43 -9.01 24.33
C ASP A 231 6.44 -10.14 23.97
N PRO A 232 6.52 -11.30 24.66
CA PRO A 232 5.72 -12.50 24.35
C PRO A 232 4.19 -12.28 24.44
N GLY A 233 3.74 -11.22 25.12
CA GLY A 233 2.32 -10.87 25.23
C GLY A 233 1.78 -10.04 24.05
N TYR A 234 2.63 -9.62 23.10
CA TYR A 234 2.23 -8.73 22.00
C TYR A 234 1.14 -9.33 21.11
N GLU A 235 1.27 -10.61 20.76
CA GLU A 235 0.29 -11.29 19.91
C GLU A 235 -1.09 -11.41 20.56
N ALA A 236 -1.12 -11.65 21.88
CA ALA A 236 -2.37 -11.65 22.65
C ALA A 236 -3.04 -10.27 22.66
N ARG A 237 -2.25 -9.19 22.75
CA ARG A 237 -2.78 -7.82 22.65
C ARG A 237 -3.31 -7.50 21.25
N LEU A 238 -2.63 -7.94 20.18
CA LEU A 238 -3.17 -7.83 18.82
C LEU A 238 -4.50 -8.57 18.69
N SER A 239 -4.63 -9.73 19.32
CA SER A 239 -5.89 -10.50 19.34
C SER A 239 -7.02 -9.78 20.10
N GLY A 240 -6.67 -8.82 20.96
CA GLY A 240 -7.60 -7.98 21.72
C GLY A 240 -8.09 -6.72 21.00
N LEU A 241 -7.76 -6.51 19.71
CA LEU A 241 -8.17 -5.33 18.92
C LEU A 241 -9.70 -5.23 18.69
N GLY A 242 -10.48 -6.17 19.23
CA GLY A 242 -11.94 -6.15 19.27
C GLY A 242 -12.59 -6.72 18.01
N SER A 243 -12.24 -6.21 16.83
CA SER A 243 -12.78 -6.70 15.56
C SER A 243 -11.96 -7.88 15.03
N ALA A 244 -12.60 -9.02 14.79
CA ALA A 244 -11.94 -10.19 14.17
C ALA A 244 -11.31 -9.84 12.80
N ALA A 245 -11.93 -8.92 12.06
CA ALA A 245 -11.40 -8.39 10.82
C ALA A 245 -10.09 -7.61 11.07
N LEU A 246 -10.10 -6.67 12.02
CA LEU A 246 -8.91 -5.89 12.37
C LEU A 246 -7.78 -6.77 12.92
N VAL A 247 -8.11 -7.77 13.75
CA VAL A 247 -7.15 -8.77 14.23
C VAL A 247 -6.50 -9.49 13.06
N LYS A 248 -7.27 -10.00 12.10
CA LYS A 248 -6.74 -10.74 10.96
C LYS A 248 -5.93 -9.83 10.01
N ALA A 249 -6.33 -8.57 9.82
CA ALA A 249 -5.56 -7.59 9.07
C ALA A 249 -4.20 -7.31 9.73
N MET A 250 -4.20 -7.02 11.04
CA MET A 250 -3.00 -6.61 11.78
C MET A 250 -2.10 -7.78 12.19
N ARG A 251 -2.64 -8.98 12.43
CA ARG A 251 -1.87 -10.16 12.82
C ARG A 251 -1.41 -10.98 11.62
N ASP A 252 -2.32 -11.23 10.67
CA ASP A 252 -2.05 -12.16 9.56
C ASP A 252 -1.61 -11.41 8.29
N GLY A 253 -1.70 -10.08 8.28
CA GLY A 253 -1.40 -9.26 7.11
C GLY A 253 -2.42 -9.44 5.99
N ASP A 254 -3.68 -9.73 6.34
CA ASP A 254 -4.72 -10.02 5.35
C ASP A 254 -5.23 -8.75 4.67
N TRP A 255 -4.94 -8.63 3.37
CA TRP A 255 -5.35 -7.53 2.50
C TRP A 255 -6.79 -7.69 1.95
N ASP A 256 -7.46 -8.80 2.18
CA ASP A 256 -8.88 -8.97 1.82
C ASP A 256 -9.84 -8.33 2.82
N ILE A 257 -9.31 -7.82 3.92
CA ILE A 257 -10.08 -7.19 4.97
C ILE A 257 -10.09 -5.68 4.77
N VAL A 258 -11.25 -5.17 4.35
CA VAL A 258 -11.47 -3.74 4.17
C VAL A 258 -11.71 -3.11 5.55
N GLU A 259 -10.67 -2.49 6.11
CA GLU A 259 -10.81 -1.63 7.29
C GLU A 259 -11.74 -0.46 6.93
N GLY A 260 -12.81 -0.26 7.71
CA GLY A 260 -13.79 0.80 7.45
C GLY A 260 -14.83 0.47 6.36
N ALA A 261 -14.95 -0.78 5.91
CA ALA A 261 -16.18 -1.19 5.24
C ALA A 261 -17.35 -0.92 6.18
N TYR A 262 -18.34 -0.15 5.71
CA TYR A 262 -19.59 0.09 6.44
C TYR A 262 -20.23 -1.23 6.93
N PHE A 263 -19.96 -2.34 6.23
CA PHE A 263 -20.35 -3.70 6.57
C PHE A 263 -19.13 -4.53 7.00
N ALA A 264 -18.82 -4.54 8.30
CA ALA A 264 -17.72 -5.33 8.86
C ALA A 264 -17.97 -6.86 8.75
N GLU A 265 -19.24 -7.24 8.56
CA GLU A 265 -19.69 -8.62 8.38
C GLU A 265 -19.46 -9.13 6.96
N TRP A 266 -19.18 -8.25 5.99
CA TRP A 266 -18.99 -8.64 4.61
C TRP A 266 -17.78 -9.56 4.44
N SER A 267 -17.95 -10.56 3.58
CA SER A 267 -16.92 -11.57 3.29
C SER A 267 -17.20 -12.12 1.91
N ASN A 268 -16.24 -12.01 0.99
CA ASN A 268 -16.39 -12.54 -0.36
C ASN A 268 -16.71 -14.04 -0.34
N LYS A 269 -16.12 -14.80 0.60
CA LYS A 269 -16.39 -16.23 0.76
C LYS A 269 -17.83 -16.56 1.14
N ARG A 270 -18.53 -15.66 1.82
CA ARG A 270 -19.90 -15.88 2.32
C ARG A 270 -20.98 -15.17 1.50
N HIS A 271 -20.65 -13.99 0.97
CA HIS A 271 -21.63 -13.06 0.39
C HIS A 271 -21.47 -12.90 -1.13
N VAL A 272 -20.42 -13.47 -1.72
CA VAL A 272 -20.27 -13.58 -3.18
C VAL A 272 -20.47 -15.03 -3.57
N VAL A 273 -21.48 -15.28 -4.38
CA VAL A 273 -21.86 -16.62 -4.86
C VAL A 273 -21.66 -16.70 -6.38
N GLN A 274 -21.48 -17.91 -6.88
CA GLN A 274 -21.45 -18.13 -8.33
C GLN A 274 -22.81 -17.76 -8.94
N PRO A 275 -22.85 -17.19 -10.16
CA PRO A 275 -24.10 -16.89 -10.84
C PRO A 275 -24.98 -18.13 -10.98
N PHE A 276 -26.28 -18.00 -10.70
CA PHE A 276 -27.28 -19.05 -10.87
C PHE A 276 -28.59 -18.45 -11.38
N GLU A 277 -29.47 -19.30 -11.91
CA GLU A 277 -30.80 -18.86 -12.35
C GLU A 277 -31.67 -18.50 -11.15
N ILE A 278 -32.06 -17.23 -11.06
CA ILE A 278 -32.87 -16.72 -9.95
C ILE A 278 -34.33 -17.12 -10.18
N PRO A 279 -35.00 -17.76 -9.19
CA PRO A 279 -36.40 -18.13 -9.30
C PRO A 279 -37.28 -16.97 -9.77
N LYS A 280 -38.16 -17.24 -10.74
CA LYS A 280 -38.91 -16.19 -11.44
C LYS A 280 -39.91 -15.48 -10.55
N ASP A 281 -40.43 -16.17 -9.55
CA ASP A 281 -41.38 -15.74 -8.54
C ASP A 281 -40.78 -14.84 -7.46
N TRP A 282 -39.45 -14.76 -7.33
CA TRP A 282 -38.81 -13.86 -6.38
C TRP A 282 -39.09 -12.39 -6.73
N THR A 283 -39.34 -11.61 -5.69
CA THR A 283 -39.56 -10.16 -5.84
C THR A 283 -38.27 -9.52 -6.32
N ARG A 284 -38.32 -8.76 -7.41
CA ARG A 284 -37.17 -8.02 -7.94
C ARG A 284 -37.41 -6.53 -7.94
N PHE A 285 -36.36 -5.76 -7.71
CA PHE A 285 -36.40 -4.30 -7.76
C PHE A 285 -35.06 -3.74 -8.24
N ILE A 286 -35.06 -2.45 -8.61
CA ILE A 286 -33.87 -1.73 -9.04
C ILE A 286 -33.59 -0.64 -8.01
N ALA A 287 -32.32 -0.47 -7.62
CA ALA A 287 -31.88 0.67 -6.84
C ALA A 287 -30.82 1.45 -7.62
N VAL A 288 -30.93 2.78 -7.60
CA VAL A 288 -30.11 3.70 -8.36
C VAL A 288 -29.53 4.74 -7.43
N ASP A 289 -28.20 4.91 -7.49
CA ASP A 289 -27.45 6.05 -6.96
C ASP A 289 -26.94 6.85 -8.18
N TRP A 290 -27.49 8.04 -8.38
CA TRP A 290 -27.27 8.82 -9.61
C TRP A 290 -26.05 9.74 -9.50
N GLY A 291 -25.24 9.72 -10.55
CA GLY A 291 -24.07 10.59 -10.70
C GLY A 291 -23.74 10.84 -12.17
N SER A 292 -23.41 12.10 -12.51
CA SER A 292 -22.95 12.46 -13.86
C SER A 292 -21.46 12.81 -13.85
N TYR A 293 -21.07 13.83 -13.07
CA TYR A 293 -19.67 14.20 -12.85
C TYR A 293 -18.95 13.25 -11.88
N ARG A 294 -19.69 12.70 -10.92
CA ARG A 294 -19.27 11.59 -10.06
C ARG A 294 -19.82 10.28 -10.64
N PRO A 295 -19.24 9.12 -10.29
CA PRO A 295 -19.77 7.84 -10.71
C PRO A 295 -21.24 7.65 -10.31
N PHE A 296 -21.95 6.80 -11.02
CA PHE A 296 -23.28 6.31 -10.62
C PHE A 296 -23.24 4.81 -10.38
N SER A 297 -24.20 4.28 -9.62
CA SER A 297 -24.43 2.85 -9.47
C SER A 297 -25.89 2.49 -9.70
N VAL A 298 -26.13 1.45 -10.50
CA VAL A 298 -27.44 0.83 -10.65
C VAL A 298 -27.31 -0.63 -10.27
N GLY A 299 -28.08 -1.07 -9.27
CA GLY A 299 -28.16 -2.48 -8.89
C GLY A 299 -29.54 -3.06 -9.19
N TRP A 300 -29.55 -4.29 -9.72
CA TRP A 300 -30.76 -5.11 -9.77
C TRP A 300 -30.71 -6.14 -8.64
N TYR A 301 -31.79 -6.19 -7.89
CA TYR A 301 -31.88 -6.96 -6.66
C TYR A 301 -33.06 -7.92 -6.72
N ALA A 302 -32.90 -9.08 -6.10
CA ALA A 302 -33.96 -10.02 -5.80
C ALA A 302 -34.07 -10.21 -4.28
N VAL A 303 -35.30 -10.38 -3.79
CA VAL A 303 -35.59 -10.77 -2.41
C VAL A 303 -35.81 -12.28 -2.40
N VAL A 304 -35.00 -12.99 -1.60
CA VAL A 304 -35.08 -14.45 -1.46
C VAL A 304 -36.44 -14.84 -0.88
N GLY A 305 -37.23 -15.61 -1.63
CA GLY A 305 -38.61 -15.97 -1.27
C GLY A 305 -38.73 -16.97 -0.11
N GLU A 306 -37.75 -17.87 -0.01
CA GLU A 306 -37.67 -18.95 0.97
C GLU A 306 -36.20 -19.35 1.21
N ASP A 307 -35.92 -20.08 2.30
CA ASP A 307 -34.55 -20.53 2.60
C ASP A 307 -34.01 -21.39 1.45
N THR A 308 -33.05 -20.83 0.70
CA THR A 308 -32.63 -21.38 -0.61
C THR A 308 -31.19 -21.84 -0.55
N LEU A 309 -30.95 -23.11 -0.89
CA LEU A 309 -29.59 -23.64 -1.01
C LEU A 309 -28.83 -22.87 -2.10
N ILE A 310 -27.65 -22.35 -1.77
CA ILE A 310 -26.78 -21.72 -2.75
C ILE A 310 -26.16 -22.83 -3.63
N PRO A 311 -26.40 -22.84 -4.95
CA PRO A 311 -25.92 -23.89 -5.83
C PRO A 311 -24.42 -24.13 -5.70
N GLY A 312 -24.02 -25.40 -5.59
CA GLY A 312 -22.62 -25.79 -5.44
C GLY A 312 -22.03 -25.59 -4.04
N THR A 313 -22.86 -25.33 -3.02
CA THR A 313 -22.42 -25.17 -1.63
C THR A 313 -23.35 -25.90 -0.66
N ASN A 314 -22.94 -25.97 0.62
CA ASN A 314 -23.78 -26.46 1.73
C ASN A 314 -24.44 -25.30 2.52
N TYR A 315 -24.43 -24.08 1.98
CA TYR A 315 -24.98 -22.90 2.64
C TYR A 315 -26.34 -22.53 2.07
N HIS A 316 -27.24 -22.07 2.94
CA HIS A 316 -28.54 -21.55 2.55
C HIS A 316 -28.56 -20.02 2.65
N MET A 317 -29.16 -19.36 1.66
CA MET A 317 -29.62 -17.98 1.76
C MET A 317 -30.94 -17.98 2.54
N PRO A 318 -31.01 -17.32 3.70
CA PRO A 318 -32.26 -17.19 4.44
C PRO A 318 -33.32 -16.42 3.65
N ARG A 319 -34.58 -16.76 3.86
CA ARG A 319 -35.72 -15.99 3.37
C ARG A 319 -35.58 -14.51 3.73
N GLY A 320 -35.88 -13.63 2.79
CA GLY A 320 -35.80 -12.18 2.96
C GLY A 320 -34.42 -11.58 2.72
N SER A 321 -33.39 -12.39 2.47
CA SER A 321 -32.08 -11.88 2.06
C SER A 321 -32.17 -11.09 0.75
N LEU A 322 -31.33 -10.07 0.62
CA LEU A 322 -31.17 -9.31 -0.61
C LEU A 322 -30.04 -9.90 -1.46
N LEU A 323 -30.37 -10.30 -2.68
CA LEU A 323 -29.41 -10.77 -3.67
C LEU A 323 -29.24 -9.71 -4.76
N ARG A 324 -28.06 -9.10 -4.85
CA ARG A 324 -27.69 -8.24 -5.98
C ARG A 324 -27.15 -9.10 -7.12
N TYR A 325 -27.91 -9.21 -8.21
CA TYR A 325 -27.58 -10.13 -9.29
C TYR A 325 -27.08 -9.46 -10.57
N ARG A 326 -27.21 -8.14 -10.65
CA ARG A 326 -26.69 -7.34 -11.76
C ARG A 326 -26.29 -5.97 -11.22
N GLU A 327 -25.22 -5.42 -11.77
CA GLU A 327 -24.77 -4.07 -11.47
C GLU A 327 -24.39 -3.36 -12.78
N TRP A 328 -24.68 -2.07 -12.84
CA TRP A 328 -24.11 -1.15 -13.82
C TRP A 328 -23.49 0.03 -13.08
N TYR A 329 -22.16 0.03 -13.03
CA TYR A 329 -21.38 1.09 -12.40
C TYR A 329 -20.77 2.00 -13.45
N GLY A 330 -21.12 3.28 -13.40
CA GLY A 330 -20.73 4.28 -14.39
C GLY A 330 -19.52 5.09 -13.98
N VAL A 331 -18.32 4.59 -14.24
CA VAL A 331 -17.04 5.24 -13.90
C VAL A 331 -16.18 5.40 -15.15
N GLN A 332 -15.50 6.54 -15.28
CA GLN A 332 -14.55 6.74 -16.38
C GLN A 332 -13.37 5.78 -16.20
N THR A 333 -12.96 5.10 -17.25
CA THR A 333 -11.74 4.29 -17.24
C THR A 333 -10.59 5.03 -17.91
N ASP A 334 -9.38 4.72 -17.48
CA ASP A 334 -8.17 5.14 -18.17
C ASP A 334 -8.03 4.37 -19.49
N PRO A 335 -7.87 5.06 -20.63
CA PRO A 335 -7.86 4.41 -21.94
C PRO A 335 -6.62 3.55 -22.19
N ILE A 336 -5.54 3.73 -21.41
CA ILE A 336 -4.29 2.99 -21.56
C ILE A 336 -4.31 1.76 -20.67
N THR A 337 -4.68 1.93 -19.40
CA THR A 337 -4.62 0.86 -18.39
C THR A 337 -5.93 0.09 -18.22
N GLY A 338 -7.05 0.63 -18.73
CA GLY A 338 -8.39 0.10 -18.52
C GLY A 338 -8.93 0.30 -17.09
N LYS A 339 -8.14 0.87 -16.19
CA LYS A 339 -8.49 1.00 -14.76
C LYS A 339 -9.52 2.11 -14.51
N PRO A 340 -10.45 1.95 -13.56
CA PRO A 340 -11.38 3.00 -13.16
C PRO A 340 -10.67 4.23 -12.59
N LYS A 341 -11.07 5.42 -13.02
CA LYS A 341 -10.65 6.70 -12.42
C LYS A 341 -11.54 7.00 -11.22
N ALA A 342 -10.96 6.94 -10.03
CA ALA A 342 -11.66 7.19 -8.78
C ALA A 342 -12.41 8.52 -8.82
N ASN A 343 -13.68 8.52 -8.40
CA ASN A 343 -14.56 9.69 -8.31
C ASN A 343 -14.81 10.45 -9.63
N VAL A 344 -14.57 9.84 -10.79
CA VAL A 344 -14.85 10.46 -12.09
C VAL A 344 -15.95 9.69 -12.83
N GLY A 345 -17.11 10.33 -13.02
CA GLY A 345 -18.23 9.77 -13.76
C GLY A 345 -18.07 9.86 -15.28
N ILE A 346 -18.87 9.09 -16.01
CA ILE A 346 -18.86 9.04 -17.48
C ILE A 346 -19.70 10.15 -18.14
N LYS A 347 -20.30 11.05 -17.35
CA LYS A 347 -21.04 12.22 -17.81
C LYS A 347 -22.19 11.90 -18.79
N LEU A 348 -22.89 10.79 -18.57
CA LEU A 348 -24.10 10.46 -19.35
C LEU A 348 -25.18 11.50 -19.10
N ASP A 349 -25.94 11.81 -20.15
CA ASP A 349 -27.19 12.54 -19.97
C ASP A 349 -28.27 11.63 -19.35
N VAL A 350 -29.29 12.25 -18.74
CA VAL A 350 -30.35 11.52 -18.02
C VAL A 350 -31.15 10.59 -18.96
N LYS A 351 -31.35 10.95 -20.22
CA LYS A 351 -32.07 10.13 -21.21
C LYS A 351 -31.24 8.94 -21.65
N GLU A 352 -29.93 9.11 -21.83
CA GLU A 352 -28.97 8.03 -22.11
C GLU A 352 -28.90 7.06 -20.94
N PHE A 353 -28.81 7.59 -19.72
CA PHE A 353 -28.82 6.78 -18.52
C PHE A 353 -30.09 5.94 -18.38
N ALA A 354 -31.27 6.57 -18.51
CA ALA A 354 -32.55 5.86 -18.45
C ALA A 354 -32.68 4.79 -19.55
N ARG A 355 -32.22 5.08 -20.78
CA ARG A 355 -32.13 4.08 -21.87
C ARG A 355 -31.19 2.94 -21.49
N GLY A 356 -30.07 3.23 -20.85
CA GLY A 356 -29.10 2.24 -20.37
C GLY A 356 -29.67 1.29 -19.32
N ILE A 357 -30.48 1.79 -18.38
CA ILE A 357 -31.21 0.97 -17.41
C ILE A 357 -32.20 0.06 -18.13
N LYS A 358 -33.00 0.62 -19.05
CA LYS A 358 -34.00 -0.16 -19.80
C LYS A 358 -33.36 -1.27 -20.62
N ALA A 359 -32.28 -0.97 -21.35
CA ALA A 359 -31.55 -1.95 -22.15
C ALA A 359 -31.01 -3.11 -21.30
N ARG A 360 -30.43 -2.81 -20.12
CA ARG A 360 -29.90 -3.81 -19.19
C ARG A 360 -30.98 -4.57 -18.42
N SER A 361 -32.21 -4.08 -18.44
CA SER A 361 -33.37 -4.75 -17.84
C SER A 361 -34.06 -5.71 -18.81
N ILE A 362 -33.69 -5.70 -20.10
CA ILE A 362 -34.31 -6.52 -21.14
C ILE A 362 -34.37 -8.00 -20.77
N PRO A 363 -33.28 -8.67 -20.32
CA PRO A 363 -33.30 -10.10 -20.05
C PRO A 363 -34.43 -10.51 -19.09
N ASP A 364 -34.67 -9.69 -18.06
CA ASP A 364 -35.71 -10.00 -17.07
C ASP A 364 -37.09 -9.70 -17.67
N THR A 365 -37.25 -8.55 -18.32
CA THR A 365 -38.54 -8.16 -18.91
C THR A 365 -38.98 -9.04 -20.07
N SER A 366 -38.05 -9.59 -20.86
CA SER A 366 -38.36 -10.57 -21.92
C SER A 366 -38.85 -11.89 -21.35
N ASP A 367 -38.39 -12.24 -20.14
CA ASP A 367 -38.81 -13.43 -19.40
C ASP A 367 -40.12 -13.21 -18.61
N GLY A 368 -40.80 -12.08 -18.83
CA GLY A 368 -42.07 -11.73 -18.19
C GLY A 368 -41.93 -11.24 -16.75
N ILE A 369 -40.70 -11.02 -16.26
CA ILE A 369 -40.44 -10.52 -14.91
C ILE A 369 -40.82 -9.04 -14.83
N LYS A 370 -41.60 -8.69 -13.81
CA LYS A 370 -41.94 -7.31 -13.47
C LYS A 370 -41.17 -6.90 -12.21
N TYR A 371 -40.48 -5.75 -12.28
CA TYR A 371 -39.89 -5.14 -11.10
C TYR A 371 -40.99 -4.56 -10.23
N ALA A 372 -40.93 -4.84 -8.92
CA ALA A 372 -41.89 -4.32 -7.95
C ALA A 372 -41.80 -2.79 -7.84
N TYR A 373 -40.59 -2.25 -7.86
CA TYR A 373 -40.32 -0.82 -7.84
C TYR A 373 -38.90 -0.50 -8.34
N VAL A 374 -38.67 0.79 -8.59
CA VAL A 374 -37.34 1.37 -8.82
C VAL A 374 -37.14 2.47 -7.79
N VAL A 375 -36.11 2.35 -6.95
CA VAL A 375 -35.69 3.40 -6.02
C VAL A 375 -34.55 4.17 -6.66
N VAL A 376 -34.64 5.50 -6.62
CA VAL A 376 -33.60 6.41 -7.11
C VAL A 376 -33.25 7.35 -5.96
N ASP A 377 -31.98 7.34 -5.56
CA ASP A 377 -31.43 8.31 -4.60
C ASP A 377 -31.49 9.72 -5.23
N PRO A 378 -32.09 10.73 -4.56
CA PRO A 378 -32.31 12.06 -5.11
C PRO A 378 -31.07 12.85 -5.55
#